data_AF-A0A838VHP3-F1
#
_entry.id   AF-A0A838VHP3-F1
#
_cell.length_a   1.000
_cell.length_b   1.000
_cell.length_c   1.000
_cell.angle_alpha   90.00
_cell.angle_beta   90.00
_cell.angle_gamma   90.00
#
_symmetry.space_group_name_H-M   'P 1'
#
loop_
_entity.id
_entity.type
_entity.pdbx_description
1 polymer ?
#
loop_
_entity_poly.entity_id
_entity_poly.type
_entity_poly.pdbx_seq_one_letter_code
_entity_poly.pdbx_strand_id
1 'polypeptide(L)'
;IITVRDDGRGISLEKIRSRALDMGLDASLLAAANDEELLSLIFEPGFSTKDEVTALSGRGVGMDVVRSNLRKVRGEITVKTQHLVGTTFTLSVPFTLSVARVVLVESNQMLLAFPTDAIAEMLLLVPDKVISMGGTEVINWQGQMLQFIRLGRWLQFNCRRKGAAPLETPPAINAPSILIINQGNQQVALQVDRCWGEQEVAIRRVEGDIPMPSGFSNCTILGDGRVVPLVSSNDLLHWIASTEQVPGTKLLASPQLKTPTLPPNQKGTILIVDDSINVRRFLALTLEKAGYRVEQAKDGQDGLEKLLAGLHVQAVICDIEMPRLDGYGFLGRVKSNTNLKHLSVAMLTSRSSDKHRQLAMQLGATAYFSKPYNEQDLLQTLEQIIFEPQEAVTAN
;
A
#
# COMPACT_ATOMS: atom_id res chain seq x y z
N ILE A 1 -25.59 4.64 -8.03
CA ILE A 1 -26.14 5.82 -8.75
C ILE A 1 -26.78 6.71 -7.70
N ILE A 2 -26.47 8.01 -7.73
CA ILE A 2 -27.04 9.03 -6.83
C ILE A 2 -27.70 10.09 -7.71
N THR A 3 -28.94 10.43 -7.43
CA THR A 3 -29.71 11.40 -8.23
C THR A 3 -30.07 12.61 -7.37
N VAL A 4 -29.75 13.81 -7.85
CA VAL A 4 -30.09 15.07 -7.20
C VAL A 4 -31.00 15.86 -8.14
N ARG A 5 -32.20 16.22 -7.68
CA ARG A 5 -33.21 16.91 -8.48
C ARG A 5 -33.65 18.19 -7.80
N ASP A 6 -33.83 19.23 -8.61
CA ASP A 6 -34.52 20.46 -8.26
C ASP A 6 -35.70 20.71 -9.20
N ASP A 7 -36.62 21.59 -8.75
CA ASP A 7 -37.77 22.11 -9.48
C ASP A 7 -37.57 23.59 -9.87
N GLY A 8 -36.31 24.00 -10.04
CA GLY A 8 -35.94 25.38 -10.34
C GLY A 8 -36.23 25.80 -11.79
N ARG A 9 -35.64 26.92 -12.20
CA ARG A 9 -35.83 27.50 -13.54
C ARG A 9 -35.15 26.68 -14.66
N GLY A 10 -34.39 25.65 -14.30
CA GLY A 10 -33.50 24.93 -15.19
C GLY A 10 -32.28 25.74 -15.60
N ILE A 11 -31.30 25.06 -16.20
CA ILE A 11 -30.11 25.68 -16.78
C ILE A 11 -30.44 26.21 -18.18
N SER A 12 -30.16 27.51 -18.41
CA SER A 12 -30.37 28.15 -19.72
C SER A 12 -29.23 27.84 -20.69
N LEU A 13 -29.51 27.05 -21.73
CA LEU A 13 -28.53 26.71 -22.78
C LEU A 13 -28.03 27.94 -23.55
N GLU A 14 -28.89 28.94 -23.76
CA GLU A 14 -28.51 30.20 -24.42
C GLU A 14 -27.44 30.97 -23.64
N LYS A 15 -27.53 30.98 -22.30
CA LYS A 15 -26.54 31.63 -21.44
C LYS A 15 -25.21 30.89 -21.41
N ILE A 16 -25.26 29.56 -21.52
CA ILE A 16 -24.04 28.74 -21.68
C ILE A 16 -23.37 29.09 -23.01
N ARG A 17 -24.13 29.15 -24.10
CA ARG A 17 -23.60 29.52 -25.43
C ARG A 17 -22.97 30.91 -25.43
N SER A 18 -23.64 31.93 -24.87
CA SER A 18 -23.08 33.28 -24.81
C SER A 18 -21.79 33.32 -24.00
N ARG A 19 -21.75 32.63 -22.85
CA ARG A 19 -20.56 32.59 -22.00
C ARG A 19 -19.40 31.83 -22.64
N ALA A 20 -19.69 30.76 -23.38
CA ALA A 20 -18.69 30.02 -24.13
C ALA A 20 -18.04 30.89 -25.22
N LEU A 21 -18.82 31.72 -25.92
CA LEU A 21 -18.29 32.70 -26.88
C LEU A 21 -17.38 33.73 -26.20
N ASP A 22 -17.78 34.26 -25.04
CA ASP A 22 -16.97 35.22 -24.28
C ASP A 22 -15.63 34.62 -23.81
N MET A 23 -15.59 33.31 -23.57
CA MET A 23 -14.38 32.57 -23.20
C MET A 23 -13.51 32.19 -24.41
N GLY A 24 -13.88 32.58 -25.63
CA GLY A 24 -13.09 32.40 -26.85
C GLY A 24 -13.31 31.06 -27.57
N LEU A 25 -14.41 30.35 -27.31
CA LEU A 25 -14.80 29.16 -28.09
C LEU A 25 -15.38 29.56 -29.46
N ASP A 26 -15.02 28.81 -30.50
CA ASP A 26 -15.44 29.08 -31.88
C ASP A 26 -16.98 29.03 -32.04
N ALA A 27 -17.53 30.07 -32.66
CA ALA A 27 -18.97 30.21 -32.89
C ALA A 27 -19.54 29.13 -33.82
N SER A 28 -18.74 28.59 -34.74
CA SER A 28 -19.13 27.50 -35.64
C SER A 28 -19.30 26.16 -34.91
N LEU A 29 -18.45 25.88 -33.92
CA LEU A 29 -18.52 24.68 -33.10
C LEU A 29 -19.71 24.73 -32.13
N LEU A 30 -19.99 25.89 -31.55
CA LEU A 30 -21.14 26.09 -30.65
C LEU A 30 -22.50 26.02 -31.37
N ALA A 31 -22.54 26.38 -32.65
CA ALA A 31 -23.75 26.27 -33.48
C ALA A 31 -24.07 24.82 -33.88
N ALA A 32 -23.05 23.96 -33.98
CA ALA A 32 -23.19 22.54 -34.29
C ALA A 32 -23.36 21.65 -33.04
N ALA A 33 -23.16 22.21 -31.85
CA ALA A 33 -23.15 21.45 -30.60
C ALA A 33 -24.56 21.05 -30.13
N ASN A 34 -24.66 19.80 -29.67
CA ASN A 34 -25.89 19.25 -29.09
C ASN A 34 -26.10 19.73 -27.64
N ASP A 35 -27.32 19.61 -27.12
CA ASP A 35 -27.67 20.06 -25.77
C ASP A 35 -26.81 19.41 -24.67
N GLU A 36 -26.44 18.13 -24.82
CA GLU A 36 -25.54 17.43 -23.89
C GLU A 36 -24.11 17.98 -23.91
N GLU A 37 -23.60 18.34 -25.09
CA GLU A 37 -22.27 18.92 -25.26
C GLU A 37 -22.20 20.31 -24.65
N LEU A 38 -23.24 21.11 -24.84
CA LEU A 38 -23.37 22.43 -24.20
C LEU A 38 -23.46 22.32 -22.68
N LEU A 39 -24.26 21.38 -22.17
CA LEU A 39 -24.34 21.13 -20.73
C LEU A 39 -23.02 20.63 -20.15
N SER A 40 -22.18 19.94 -20.94
CA SER A 40 -20.87 19.48 -20.47
C SER A 40 -19.91 20.62 -20.14
N LEU A 41 -20.09 21.80 -20.75
CA LEU A 41 -19.26 22.99 -20.55
C LEU A 41 -19.37 23.56 -19.13
N ILE A 42 -20.48 23.33 -18.43
CA ILE A 42 -20.66 23.79 -17.04
C ILE A 42 -19.64 23.19 -16.07
N PHE A 43 -18.96 22.11 -16.47
CA PHE A 43 -17.95 21.42 -15.69
C PHE A 43 -16.52 21.79 -16.08
N GLU A 44 -16.33 22.71 -17.02
CA GLU A 44 -14.99 23.19 -17.38
C GLU A 44 -14.48 24.20 -16.34
N PRO A 45 -13.16 24.22 -16.07
CA PRO A 45 -12.57 25.12 -15.08
C PRO A 45 -12.87 26.59 -15.42
N GLY A 46 -13.34 27.35 -14.44
CA GLY A 46 -13.67 28.77 -14.62
C GLY A 46 -15.00 29.04 -15.35
N PHE A 47 -15.76 28.00 -15.73
CA PHE A 47 -17.08 28.17 -16.34
C PHE A 47 -18.13 28.48 -15.26
N SER A 48 -18.64 29.72 -15.26
CA SER A 48 -19.71 30.17 -14.38
C SER A 48 -20.65 31.12 -15.13
N THR A 49 -21.96 30.97 -14.91
CA THR A 49 -23.01 31.78 -15.53
C THR A 49 -23.52 32.93 -14.64
N LYS A 50 -22.85 33.19 -13.51
CA LYS A 50 -23.16 34.32 -12.61
C LYS A 50 -22.11 35.43 -12.73
N ASP A 51 -22.58 36.65 -12.92
CA ASP A 51 -21.74 37.86 -13.05
C ASP A 51 -21.29 38.46 -11.69
N GLU A 52 -21.91 38.08 -10.56
CA GLU A 52 -21.55 38.58 -9.23
C GLU A 52 -21.30 37.48 -8.19
N VAL A 53 -20.22 37.65 -7.43
CA VAL A 53 -19.83 36.79 -6.30
C VAL A 53 -20.55 37.29 -5.04
N THR A 54 -21.65 36.64 -4.66
CA THR A 54 -22.35 36.92 -3.40
C THR A 54 -21.73 36.15 -2.24
N ALA A 55 -21.66 36.78 -1.06
CA ALA A 55 -20.95 36.29 0.14
C ALA A 55 -21.47 34.95 0.71
N LEU A 56 -22.64 34.44 0.27
CA LEU A 56 -23.11 33.10 0.62
C LEU A 56 -22.38 31.97 -0.13
N SER A 57 -21.59 32.29 -1.17
CA SER A 57 -20.77 31.36 -1.97
C SER A 57 -19.35 31.15 -1.40
N GLY A 58 -19.10 31.57 -0.15
CA GLY A 58 -17.78 31.49 0.51
C GLY A 58 -17.27 30.08 0.86
N ARG A 59 -17.93 29.01 0.39
CA ARG A 59 -17.43 27.62 0.45
C ARG A 59 -17.32 26.99 -0.95
N GLY A 60 -17.41 27.81 -2.00
CA GLY A 60 -17.61 27.47 -3.41
C GLY A 60 -16.91 26.18 -3.86
N VAL A 61 -17.72 25.12 -4.01
CA VAL A 61 -17.32 23.94 -4.78
C VAL A 61 -17.86 24.18 -6.19
N GLY A 62 -17.00 24.63 -7.10
CA GLY A 62 -17.36 24.76 -8.51
C GLY A 62 -17.76 23.40 -9.10
N MET A 63 -18.56 23.41 -10.16
CA MET A 63 -18.98 22.16 -10.83
C MET A 63 -17.78 21.42 -11.45
N ASP A 64 -16.73 22.13 -11.81
CA ASP A 64 -15.41 21.60 -12.16
C ASP A 64 -14.79 20.76 -11.03
N VAL A 65 -14.87 21.23 -9.78
CA VAL A 65 -14.41 20.49 -8.59
C VAL A 65 -15.22 19.21 -8.39
N VAL A 66 -16.54 19.27 -8.60
CA VAL A 66 -17.42 18.09 -8.52
C VAL A 66 -17.03 17.05 -9.58
N ARG A 67 -16.85 17.45 -10.85
CA ARG A 67 -16.42 16.54 -11.93
C ARG A 67 -15.03 15.96 -11.65
N SER A 68 -14.09 16.76 -11.16
CA SER A 68 -12.74 16.31 -10.82
C SER A 68 -12.76 15.27 -9.70
N ASN A 69 -13.52 15.50 -8.63
CA ASN A 69 -13.65 14.56 -7.53
C ASN A 69 -14.36 13.26 -7.94
N LEU A 70 -15.38 13.33 -8.81
CA LEU A 70 -16.02 12.13 -9.37
C LEU A 70 -15.08 11.35 -10.28
N ARG A 71 -14.29 12.02 -11.13
CA ARG A 71 -13.29 11.36 -11.98
C ARG A 71 -12.24 10.60 -11.15
N LYS A 72 -11.81 11.12 -10.01
CA LYS A 72 -10.87 10.43 -9.08
C LYS A 72 -11.40 9.05 -8.67
N VAL A 73 -12.71 8.93 -8.45
CA VAL A 73 -13.37 7.66 -8.08
C VAL A 73 -13.91 6.88 -9.29
N ARG A 74 -13.44 7.18 -10.52
CA ARG A 74 -13.96 6.63 -11.78
C ARG A 74 -15.48 6.80 -11.94
N GLY A 75 -16.04 7.80 -11.27
CA GLY A 75 -17.43 8.19 -11.40
C GLY A 75 -17.65 9.17 -12.55
N GLU A 76 -18.90 9.27 -12.96
CA GLU A 76 -19.39 10.16 -14.00
C GLU A 76 -20.55 10.99 -13.44
N ILE A 77 -20.71 12.21 -13.97
CA ILE A 77 -21.87 13.06 -13.70
C ILE A 77 -22.53 13.44 -15.03
N THR A 78 -23.84 13.22 -15.11
CA THR A 78 -24.66 13.66 -16.23
C THR A 78 -25.74 14.61 -15.74
N VAL A 79 -26.18 15.51 -16.61
CA VAL A 79 -27.16 16.55 -16.27
C VAL A 79 -28.28 16.51 -17.28
N LYS A 80 -29.51 16.50 -16.78
CA LYS A 80 -30.71 16.70 -17.58
C LYS A 80 -31.44 17.91 -17.03
N THR A 81 -31.74 18.87 -17.89
CA THR A 81 -32.43 20.10 -17.50
C THR A 81 -33.59 20.35 -18.45
N GLN A 82 -34.66 20.92 -17.93
CA GLN A 82 -35.76 21.45 -18.72
C GLN A 82 -36.08 22.86 -18.24
N HIS A 83 -36.23 23.78 -19.20
CA HIS A 83 -36.52 25.17 -18.88
C HIS A 83 -37.84 25.28 -18.10
N LEU A 84 -37.83 25.99 -16.97
CA LEU A 84 -38.98 26.19 -16.07
C LEU A 84 -39.55 24.92 -15.40
N VAL A 85 -38.89 23.77 -15.53
CA VAL A 85 -39.31 22.50 -14.90
C VAL A 85 -38.29 22.04 -13.85
N GLY A 86 -37.02 22.37 -14.03
CA GLY A 86 -35.94 22.07 -13.07
C GLY A 86 -34.75 21.35 -13.70
N THR A 87 -33.79 20.99 -12.86
CA THR A 87 -32.58 20.27 -13.25
C THR A 87 -32.40 18.98 -12.43
N THR A 88 -31.86 17.95 -13.07
CA THR A 88 -31.52 16.67 -12.46
C THR A 88 -30.08 16.32 -12.77
N PHE A 89 -29.27 16.15 -11.72
CA PHE A 89 -27.91 15.64 -11.77
C PHE A 89 -27.91 14.15 -11.43
N THR A 90 -27.28 13.34 -12.28
CA THR A 90 -27.11 11.90 -12.04
C THR A 90 -25.63 11.60 -11.88
N LEU A 91 -25.23 11.21 -10.67
CA LEU A 91 -23.88 10.81 -10.34
C LEU A 91 -23.79 9.28 -10.38
N SER A 92 -22.99 8.76 -11.28
CA SER A 92 -22.66 7.33 -11.36
C SER A 92 -21.29 7.13 -10.74
N VAL A 93 -21.17 6.26 -9.73
CA VAL A 93 -19.88 5.86 -9.18
C VAL A 93 -19.84 4.34 -9.24
N PRO A 94 -18.79 3.72 -9.81
CA PRO A 94 -18.66 2.27 -9.85
C PRO A 94 -18.58 1.74 -8.42
N PHE A 95 -19.48 0.80 -8.08
CA PHE A 95 -19.58 0.19 -6.74
C PHE A 95 -18.61 -1.00 -6.56
N THR A 96 -17.71 -1.26 -7.49
CA THR A 96 -16.95 -2.52 -7.47
C THR A 96 -15.63 -2.41 -6.73
N LEU A 97 -15.53 -3.16 -5.63
CA LEU A 97 -14.26 -3.79 -5.29
C LEU A 97 -13.93 -4.74 -6.45
N SER A 98 -12.95 -4.39 -7.29
CA SER A 98 -12.55 -5.27 -8.39
C SER A 98 -11.83 -6.47 -7.77
N VAL A 99 -12.48 -7.62 -7.74
CA VAL A 99 -11.88 -8.86 -7.28
C VAL A 99 -11.22 -9.57 -8.46
N ALA A 100 -10.04 -10.15 -8.25
CA ALA A 100 -9.35 -10.96 -9.25
C ALA A 100 -8.81 -12.26 -8.64
N ARG A 101 -8.78 -13.30 -9.46
CA ARG A 101 -8.10 -14.56 -9.14
C ARG A 101 -6.64 -14.43 -9.53
N VAL A 102 -5.76 -14.64 -8.55
CA VAL A 102 -4.32 -14.52 -8.72
C VAL A 102 -3.61 -15.72 -8.14
N VAL A 103 -2.45 -16.04 -8.69
CA VAL A 103 -1.47 -16.92 -8.07
C VAL A 103 -0.46 -16.05 -7.33
N LEU A 104 -0.31 -16.31 -6.03
CA LEU A 104 0.70 -15.66 -5.20
C LEU A 104 2.03 -16.39 -5.31
N VAL A 105 3.08 -15.69 -5.74
CA VAL A 105 4.42 -16.24 -5.91
C VAL A 105 5.47 -15.36 -5.24
N GLU A 106 6.58 -15.96 -4.84
CA GLU A 106 7.73 -15.23 -4.32
C GLU A 106 8.87 -15.25 -5.35
N SER A 107 9.50 -14.10 -5.57
CA SER A 107 10.77 -14.00 -6.28
C SER A 107 11.67 -12.96 -5.61
N ASN A 108 12.90 -13.35 -5.29
CA ASN A 108 13.89 -12.52 -4.61
C ASN A 108 13.33 -11.85 -3.33
N GLN A 109 12.62 -12.63 -2.50
CA GLN A 109 11.94 -12.17 -1.27
C GLN A 109 10.80 -11.15 -1.50
N MET A 110 10.29 -11.04 -2.73
CA MET A 110 9.10 -10.27 -3.07
C MET A 110 7.92 -11.19 -3.28
N LEU A 111 6.83 -10.96 -2.56
CA LEU A 111 5.54 -11.53 -2.95
C LEU A 111 4.98 -10.74 -4.14
N LEU A 112 4.46 -11.47 -5.12
CA LEU A 112 3.90 -10.98 -6.37
C LEU A 112 2.58 -11.70 -6.62
N ALA A 113 1.60 -10.98 -7.16
CA ALA A 113 0.32 -11.56 -7.56
C ALA A 113 0.23 -11.60 -9.09
N PHE A 114 0.27 -12.79 -9.67
CA PHE A 114 0.06 -13.00 -11.11
C PHE A 114 -1.40 -13.35 -11.37
N PRO A 115 -2.11 -12.66 -12.27
CA PRO A 115 -3.44 -13.05 -12.69
C PRO A 115 -3.48 -14.49 -13.20
N THR A 116 -4.45 -15.30 -12.74
CA THR A 116 -4.55 -16.73 -13.11
C THR A 116 -4.77 -16.91 -14.62
N ASP A 117 -5.52 -15.99 -15.25
CA ASP A 117 -5.80 -15.99 -16.70
C ASP A 117 -4.55 -15.82 -17.57
N ALA A 118 -3.49 -15.23 -17.03
CA ALA A 118 -2.20 -15.12 -17.72
C ALA A 118 -1.35 -16.39 -17.61
N ILE A 119 -1.66 -17.32 -16.70
CA ILE A 119 -0.88 -18.53 -16.43
C ILE A 119 -1.53 -19.72 -17.13
N ALA A 120 -0.82 -20.30 -18.11
CA ALA A 120 -1.25 -21.52 -18.79
C ALA A 120 -1.01 -22.76 -17.93
N GLU A 121 0.16 -22.85 -17.29
CA GLU A 121 0.54 -24.01 -16.46
C GLU A 121 1.59 -23.61 -15.42
N MET A 122 1.65 -24.35 -14.32
CA MET A 122 2.70 -24.22 -13.30
C MET A 122 3.41 -25.55 -13.12
N LEU A 123 4.75 -25.51 -13.15
CA LEU A 123 5.61 -26.69 -13.08
C LEU A 123 6.69 -26.52 -12.02
N LEU A 124 7.14 -27.63 -11.41
CA LEU A 124 8.35 -27.62 -10.59
C LEU A 124 9.59 -27.48 -11.48
N LEU A 125 10.54 -26.65 -11.06
CA LEU A 125 11.81 -26.50 -11.78
C LEU A 125 12.66 -27.76 -11.60
N VAL A 126 12.99 -28.41 -12.72
CA VAL A 126 14.03 -29.44 -12.79
C VAL A 126 15.22 -28.84 -13.55
N PRO A 127 16.38 -28.61 -12.90
CA PRO A 127 17.51 -27.91 -13.52
C PRO A 127 17.97 -28.52 -14.84
N ASP A 128 17.94 -29.84 -14.97
CA ASP A 128 18.39 -30.58 -16.15
C ASP A 128 17.50 -30.36 -17.39
N LYS A 129 16.30 -29.79 -17.22
CA LYS A 129 15.40 -29.46 -18.33
C LYS A 129 15.68 -28.08 -18.94
N VAL A 130 16.51 -27.26 -18.29
CA VAL A 130 16.86 -25.92 -18.79
C VAL A 130 18.08 -26.04 -19.71
N ILE A 131 17.91 -25.64 -20.96
CA ILE A 131 18.94 -25.72 -21.99
C ILE A 131 19.40 -24.29 -22.30
N SER A 132 20.71 -24.03 -22.23
CA SER A 132 21.28 -22.75 -22.63
C SER A 132 21.69 -22.80 -24.10
N MET A 133 21.11 -21.94 -24.93
CA MET A 133 21.34 -21.92 -26.37
C MET A 133 21.63 -20.48 -26.83
N GLY A 134 22.88 -20.18 -27.23
CA GLY A 134 23.22 -18.86 -27.79
C GLY A 134 23.07 -17.66 -26.83
N GLY A 135 23.14 -17.90 -25.51
CA GLY A 135 23.00 -16.86 -24.48
C GLY A 135 21.57 -16.70 -23.93
N THR A 136 20.58 -17.33 -24.54
CA THR A 136 19.23 -17.46 -23.99
C THR A 136 19.02 -18.84 -23.35
N GLU A 137 18.32 -18.87 -22.22
CA GLU A 137 17.88 -20.11 -21.60
C GLU A 137 16.52 -20.49 -22.22
N VAL A 138 16.33 -21.76 -22.55
CA VAL A 138 15.06 -22.32 -23.06
C VAL A 138 14.67 -23.57 -22.29
N ILE A 139 13.38 -23.88 -22.27
CA ILE A 139 12.85 -25.11 -21.68
C ILE A 139 11.89 -25.79 -22.64
N ASN A 140 11.95 -27.12 -22.71
CA ASN A 140 10.97 -27.90 -23.46
C ASN A 140 9.68 -28.07 -22.65
N TRP A 141 8.59 -27.50 -23.15
CA TRP A 141 7.25 -27.64 -22.61
C TRP A 141 6.34 -28.27 -23.66
N GLN A 142 5.86 -29.49 -23.39
CA GLN A 142 4.96 -30.25 -24.28
C GLN A 142 5.47 -30.40 -25.73
N GLY A 143 6.79 -30.44 -25.95
CA GLY A 143 7.41 -30.53 -27.28
C GLY A 143 7.72 -29.18 -27.93
N GLN A 144 7.33 -28.07 -27.30
CA GLN A 144 7.64 -26.71 -27.72
C GLN A 144 8.80 -26.13 -26.90
N MET A 145 9.76 -25.50 -27.56
CA MET A 145 10.85 -24.79 -26.89
C MET A 145 10.37 -23.39 -26.49
N LEU A 146 10.27 -23.12 -25.19
CA LEU A 146 9.88 -21.83 -24.64
C LEU A 146 11.10 -21.08 -24.12
N GLN A 147 11.10 -19.75 -24.27
CA GLN A 147 12.10 -18.90 -23.60
C GLN A 147 11.96 -19.04 -22.08
N PHE A 148 13.08 -19.28 -21.40
CA PHE A 148 13.15 -19.45 -19.96
C PHE A 148 13.75 -18.19 -19.32
N ILE A 149 12.94 -17.50 -18.51
CA ILE A 149 13.30 -16.25 -17.86
C ILE A 149 13.39 -16.47 -16.35
N ARG A 150 14.52 -16.07 -15.75
CA ARG A 150 14.68 -16.06 -14.30
C ARG A 150 14.24 -14.73 -13.71
N LEU A 151 13.03 -14.66 -13.16
CA LEU A 151 12.44 -13.40 -12.69
C LEU A 151 13.33 -12.67 -11.67
N GLY A 152 14.00 -13.42 -10.78
CA GLY A 152 14.88 -12.86 -9.75
C GLY A 152 16.06 -12.05 -10.31
N ARG A 153 16.50 -12.30 -11.56
CA ARG A 153 17.57 -11.50 -12.20
C ARG A 153 17.13 -10.09 -12.54
N TRP A 154 15.83 -9.89 -12.77
CA TRP A 154 15.24 -8.64 -13.21
C TRP A 154 14.76 -7.78 -12.05
N LEU A 155 14.28 -8.41 -10.98
CA LEU A 155 13.81 -7.73 -9.77
C LEU A 155 14.97 -7.40 -8.80
N GLN A 156 15.93 -6.60 -9.27
CA GLN A 156 17.03 -6.08 -8.46
C GLN A 156 16.66 -4.73 -7.85
N PHE A 157 16.78 -4.61 -6.54
CA PHE A 157 16.46 -3.39 -5.80
C PHE A 157 17.71 -2.81 -5.16
N ASN A 158 17.82 -1.48 -5.16
CA ASN A 158 18.98 -0.75 -4.62
C ASN A 158 19.05 -0.75 -3.08
N CYS A 159 18.05 -1.34 -2.40
CA CYS A 159 18.01 -1.47 -0.96
C CYS A 159 17.94 -2.95 -0.54
N ARG A 160 18.60 -3.30 0.57
CA ARG A 160 18.41 -4.62 1.20
C ARG A 160 16.97 -4.70 1.68
N ARG A 161 16.19 -5.63 1.15
CA ARG A 161 14.97 -6.05 1.81
C ARG A 161 15.34 -6.77 3.09
N LYS A 162 14.86 -6.28 4.24
CA LYS A 162 14.72 -7.15 5.41
C LYS A 162 13.80 -8.27 4.97
N GLY A 163 14.23 -9.52 5.11
CA GLY A 163 13.41 -10.68 4.78
C GLY A 163 12.05 -10.49 5.42
N ALA A 164 11.00 -10.46 4.59
CA ALA A 164 9.66 -10.32 5.13
C ALA A 164 9.43 -11.52 6.08
N ALA A 165 8.79 -11.29 7.22
CA ALA A 165 8.40 -12.40 8.10
C ALA A 165 7.70 -13.48 7.25
N PRO A 166 7.78 -14.77 7.56
CA PRO A 166 7.00 -15.77 6.84
C PRO A 166 5.52 -15.36 6.81
N LEU A 167 4.83 -15.62 5.69
CA LEU A 167 3.36 -15.57 5.68
C LEU A 167 2.86 -16.55 6.77
N GLU A 168 1.72 -16.25 7.41
CA GLU A 168 1.15 -17.15 8.42
C GLU A 168 0.85 -18.53 7.84
N THR A 169 0.57 -18.59 6.54
CA THR A 169 0.39 -19.83 5.77
C THR A 169 1.70 -20.28 5.13
N PRO A 170 2.06 -21.57 5.25
CA PRO A 170 3.20 -22.11 4.52
C PRO A 170 2.92 -22.06 3.01
N PRO A 171 3.96 -21.86 2.17
CA PRO A 171 3.81 -21.92 0.72
C PRO A 171 3.30 -23.30 0.29
N ALA A 172 2.35 -23.31 -0.64
CA ALA A 172 1.86 -24.54 -1.27
C ALA A 172 2.99 -25.30 -1.97
N ILE A 173 3.91 -24.56 -2.58
CA ILE A 173 5.13 -25.10 -3.18
C ILE A 173 6.33 -24.34 -2.62
N ASN A 174 7.07 -25.00 -1.73
CA ASN A 174 8.30 -24.48 -1.13
C ASN A 174 9.55 -24.85 -1.95
N ALA A 175 9.48 -24.69 -3.26
CA ALA A 175 10.56 -25.04 -4.18
C ALA A 175 10.51 -24.16 -5.44
N PRO A 176 11.66 -23.94 -6.11
CA PRO A 176 11.70 -23.20 -7.36
C PRO A 176 10.70 -23.77 -8.37
N SER A 177 9.87 -22.90 -8.91
CA SER A 177 8.75 -23.25 -9.78
C SER A 177 8.80 -22.41 -11.05
N ILE A 178 8.11 -22.89 -12.09
CA ILE A 178 8.03 -22.27 -13.41
C ILE A 178 6.57 -21.94 -13.67
N LEU A 179 6.29 -20.68 -14.00
CA LEU A 179 5.00 -20.25 -14.54
C LEU A 179 5.10 -20.20 -16.05
N ILE A 180 4.26 -20.93 -16.76
CA ILE A 180 4.08 -20.79 -18.20
C ILE A 180 3.08 -19.66 -18.41
N ILE A 181 3.55 -18.52 -18.91
CA ILE A 181 2.77 -17.29 -19.06
C ILE A 181 2.44 -17.08 -20.53
N ASN A 182 1.18 -16.73 -20.81
CA ASN A 182 0.72 -16.37 -22.14
C ASN A 182 1.06 -14.90 -22.43
N GLN A 183 1.73 -14.64 -23.55
CA GLN A 183 2.04 -13.31 -24.09
C GLN A 183 1.52 -13.20 -25.53
N GLY A 184 0.25 -12.80 -25.68
CA GLY A 184 -0.41 -12.82 -26.99
C GLY A 184 -0.45 -14.23 -27.56
N ASN A 185 0.23 -14.47 -28.68
CA ASN A 185 0.36 -15.79 -29.32
C ASN A 185 1.60 -16.59 -28.91
N GLN A 186 2.47 -16.03 -28.06
CA GLN A 186 3.68 -16.69 -27.58
C GLN A 186 3.54 -17.07 -26.12
N GLN A 187 4.33 -18.06 -25.71
CA GLN A 187 4.39 -18.53 -24.32
C GLN A 187 5.81 -18.41 -23.81
N VAL A 188 5.93 -18.04 -22.55
CA VAL A 188 7.22 -17.82 -21.89
C VAL A 188 7.22 -18.55 -20.56
N ALA A 189 8.33 -19.20 -20.23
CA ALA A 189 8.53 -19.88 -18.97
C ALA A 189 9.23 -18.96 -17.98
N LEU A 190 8.55 -18.57 -16.90
CA LEU A 190 9.06 -17.66 -15.88
C LEU A 190 9.38 -18.40 -14.57
N GLN A 191 10.65 -18.40 -14.16
CA GLN A 191 11.08 -18.99 -12.89
C GLN A 191 10.74 -18.09 -11.70
N VAL A 192 10.12 -18.67 -10.67
CA VAL A 192 9.85 -18.09 -9.35
C VAL A 192 10.44 -18.98 -8.24
N ASP A 193 10.61 -18.43 -7.04
CA ASP A 193 11.29 -19.12 -5.94
C ASP A 193 10.33 -20.04 -5.17
N ARG A 194 9.10 -19.57 -4.93
CA ARG A 194 8.06 -20.28 -4.18
C ARG A 194 6.66 -19.85 -4.63
N CYS A 195 5.66 -20.67 -4.34
CA CYS A 195 4.26 -20.40 -4.67
C CYS A 195 3.34 -20.65 -3.47
N TRP A 196 2.41 -19.74 -3.22
CA TRP A 196 1.36 -19.82 -2.19
C TRP A 196 0.02 -20.31 -2.74
N GLY A 197 -0.04 -20.61 -4.04
CA GLY A 197 -1.23 -21.10 -4.71
C GLY A 197 -2.15 -19.98 -5.20
N GLU A 198 -3.33 -20.38 -5.62
CA GLU A 198 -4.35 -19.48 -6.13
C GLU A 198 -5.17 -18.87 -4.98
N GLN A 199 -5.43 -17.56 -5.08
CA GLN A 199 -6.24 -16.82 -4.14
C GLN A 199 -7.10 -15.78 -4.87
N GLU A 200 -8.30 -15.57 -4.36
CA GLU A 200 -9.17 -14.47 -4.75
C GLU A 200 -8.82 -13.22 -3.93
N VAL A 201 -8.45 -12.13 -4.61
CA VAL A 201 -7.93 -10.91 -3.96
C VAL A 201 -8.62 -9.65 -4.45
N ALA A 202 -8.77 -8.68 -3.56
CA ALA A 202 -9.28 -7.36 -3.90
C ALA A 202 -8.19 -6.52 -4.55
N ILE A 203 -8.45 -6.01 -5.76
CA ILE A 203 -7.57 -5.08 -6.45
C ILE A 203 -7.75 -3.68 -5.87
N ARG A 204 -6.63 -3.08 -5.49
CA ARG A 204 -6.52 -1.69 -5.08
C ARG A 204 -5.58 -0.95 -6.01
N ARG A 205 -5.92 0.31 -6.28
CA ARG A 205 -5.04 1.21 -7.02
C ARG A 205 -4.01 1.77 -6.05
N VAL A 206 -2.79 1.93 -6.54
CA VAL A 206 -1.76 2.70 -5.83
C VAL A 206 -2.06 4.17 -6.08
N GLU A 207 -2.39 4.89 -5.01
CA GLU A 207 -2.64 6.34 -5.05
C GLU A 207 -1.33 7.08 -4.79
N GLY A 208 -1.01 8.08 -5.63
CA GLY A 208 0.18 8.91 -5.48
C GLY A 208 0.68 9.47 -6.81
N ASP A 209 1.61 10.43 -6.74
CA ASP A 209 2.21 11.07 -7.91
C ASP A 209 3.35 10.24 -8.55
N ILE A 210 3.69 9.10 -7.95
CA ILE A 210 4.73 8.19 -8.44
C ILE A 210 4.06 7.06 -9.23
N PRO A 211 4.34 6.93 -10.55
CA PRO A 211 3.78 5.86 -11.34
C PRO A 211 4.30 4.49 -10.89
N MET A 212 3.49 3.45 -11.10
CA MET A 212 3.93 2.07 -10.89
C MET A 212 5.08 1.72 -11.85
N PRO A 213 6.09 0.95 -11.41
CA PRO A 213 7.16 0.49 -12.29
C PRO A 213 6.60 -0.41 -13.41
N SER A 214 7.28 -0.41 -14.57
CA SER A 214 6.93 -1.27 -15.70
C SER A 214 6.81 -2.74 -15.27
N GLY A 215 5.75 -3.40 -15.72
CA GLY A 215 5.42 -4.77 -15.32
C GLY A 215 4.47 -4.89 -14.13
N PHE A 216 4.10 -3.78 -13.47
CA PHE A 216 3.11 -3.77 -12.39
C PHE A 216 1.97 -2.80 -12.68
N SER A 217 0.73 -3.19 -12.36
CA SER A 217 -0.46 -2.39 -12.69
C SER A 217 -1.17 -1.84 -11.46
N ASN A 218 -1.36 -2.66 -10.44
CA ASN A 218 -2.14 -2.37 -9.24
C ASN A 218 -1.49 -3.05 -8.02
N CYS A 219 -2.16 -3.05 -6.88
CA CYS A 219 -1.78 -3.85 -5.73
C CYS A 219 -2.98 -4.56 -5.10
N THR A 220 -2.70 -5.50 -4.22
CA THR A 220 -3.68 -6.08 -3.31
C THR A 220 -3.15 -6.04 -1.89
N ILE A 221 -4.05 -6.09 -0.91
CA ILE A 221 -3.71 -6.18 0.50
C ILE A 221 -4.16 -7.55 0.99
N LEU A 222 -3.21 -8.38 1.40
CA LEU A 222 -3.48 -9.70 1.96
C LEU A 222 -4.08 -9.59 3.38
N GLY A 223 -4.61 -10.69 3.90
CA GLY A 223 -5.22 -10.73 5.24
C GLY A 223 -4.26 -10.33 6.38
N ASP A 224 -2.95 -10.48 6.17
CA ASP A 224 -1.90 -10.07 7.10
C ASP A 224 -1.44 -8.60 6.89
N GLY A 225 -2.17 -7.83 6.08
CA GLY A 225 -1.88 -6.43 5.79
C GLY A 225 -0.72 -6.19 4.84
N ARG A 226 -0.12 -7.23 4.24
CA ARG A 226 0.93 -7.05 3.23
C ARG A 226 0.35 -6.51 1.94
N VAL A 227 1.00 -5.48 1.42
CA VAL A 227 0.74 -4.96 0.08
C VAL A 227 1.54 -5.79 -0.92
N VAL A 228 0.84 -6.46 -1.82
CA VAL A 228 1.41 -7.29 -2.88
C VAL A 228 1.09 -6.64 -4.22
N PRO A 229 2.08 -6.31 -5.06
CA PRO A 229 1.81 -5.73 -6.37
C PRO A 229 1.25 -6.78 -7.33
N LEU A 230 0.28 -6.33 -8.12
CA LEU A 230 -0.33 -7.09 -9.19
C LEU A 230 0.53 -6.97 -10.45
N VAL A 231 0.99 -8.11 -10.96
CA VAL A 231 1.85 -8.18 -12.13
C VAL A 231 1.00 -8.06 -13.39
N SER A 232 1.42 -7.19 -14.31
CA SER A 232 0.94 -7.20 -15.68
C SER A 232 1.90 -8.05 -16.52
N SER A 233 1.51 -9.28 -16.83
CA SER A 233 2.36 -10.26 -17.51
C SER A 233 2.92 -9.72 -18.84
N ASN A 234 2.07 -9.06 -19.64
CA ASN A 234 2.49 -8.47 -20.92
C ASN A 234 3.50 -7.33 -20.73
N ASP A 235 3.23 -6.41 -19.80
CA ASP A 235 4.12 -5.27 -19.56
C ASP A 235 5.45 -5.72 -18.96
N LEU A 236 5.41 -6.75 -18.10
CA LEU A 236 6.60 -7.32 -17.47
C LEU A 236 7.50 -7.96 -18.53
N LEU A 237 6.93 -8.80 -19.40
CA LEU A 237 7.67 -9.46 -20.48
C LEU A 237 8.18 -8.46 -21.52
N HIS A 238 7.38 -7.45 -21.87
CA HIS A 238 7.82 -6.38 -22.76
C HIS A 238 8.99 -5.59 -22.15
N TRP A 239 8.91 -5.24 -20.86
CA TRP A 239 10.00 -4.56 -20.16
C TRP A 239 11.28 -5.40 -20.15
N ILE A 240 11.18 -6.69 -19.85
CA ILE A 240 12.31 -7.63 -19.90
C ILE A 240 12.94 -7.66 -21.30
N ALA A 241 12.13 -7.89 -22.34
CA ALA A 241 12.62 -7.93 -23.71
C ALA A 241 13.30 -6.62 -24.15
N SER A 242 12.69 -5.47 -23.80
CA SER A 242 13.26 -4.15 -24.12
C SER A 242 14.60 -3.88 -23.44
N THR A 243 14.84 -4.49 -22.28
CA THR A 243 16.08 -4.35 -21.52
C THR A 243 17.17 -5.30 -22.04
N GLU A 244 16.80 -6.46 -22.60
CA GLU A 244 17.74 -7.37 -23.28
C GLU A 244 18.26 -6.80 -24.62
N GLN A 245 17.45 -6.00 -25.33
CA GLN A 245 17.79 -5.49 -26.67
C GLN A 245 18.69 -4.25 -26.71
N VAL A 246 19.19 -3.75 -25.59
CA VAL A 246 20.12 -2.61 -25.57
C VAL A 246 21.56 -3.12 -25.40
N PRO A 247 22.31 -3.39 -26.49
CA PRO A 247 23.73 -3.74 -26.42
C PRO A 247 24.51 -2.51 -25.94
N GLY A 248 24.80 -2.46 -24.63
CA GLY A 248 25.56 -1.37 -24.04
C GLY A 248 25.03 -0.87 -22.70
N THR A 249 23.80 -1.18 -22.32
CA THR A 249 23.40 -1.05 -20.92
C THR A 249 23.77 -2.32 -20.18
N LYS A 250 25.08 -2.48 -19.94
CA LYS A 250 25.43 -2.61 -18.52
C LYS A 250 24.74 -1.40 -17.91
N LEU A 251 23.57 -1.56 -17.29
CA LEU A 251 23.06 -0.59 -16.35
C LEU A 251 24.31 -0.19 -15.59
N LEU A 252 24.81 1.05 -15.82
CA LEU A 252 25.87 1.62 -15.01
C LEU A 252 25.39 1.30 -13.62
N ALA A 253 26.04 0.33 -12.94
CA ALA A 253 25.48 -0.28 -11.74
C ALA A 253 25.03 0.89 -10.89
N SER A 254 23.71 1.11 -10.79
CA SER A 254 23.19 2.44 -10.44
C SER A 254 23.87 2.80 -9.15
N PRO A 255 24.77 3.81 -9.18
CA PRO A 255 26.05 3.81 -8.44
C PRO A 255 25.76 3.22 -7.10
N GLN A 256 26.03 1.90 -6.92
CA GLN A 256 25.38 1.05 -5.90
C GLN A 256 25.16 1.97 -4.75
N LEU A 257 23.93 2.48 -4.56
CA LEU A 257 23.74 3.62 -3.67
C LEU A 257 24.38 3.09 -2.43
N LYS A 258 25.57 3.64 -2.08
CA LYS A 258 26.32 3.14 -0.93
C LYS A 258 25.22 3.17 0.06
N THR A 259 24.90 1.97 0.53
CA THR A 259 23.66 1.77 1.26
C THR A 259 23.68 2.95 2.23
N PRO A 260 22.56 3.54 2.64
CA PRO A 260 22.56 3.82 4.05
C PRO A 260 22.82 2.42 4.66
N THR A 261 24.10 2.02 4.78
CA THR A 261 24.64 1.38 5.94
C THR A 261 23.85 2.11 6.98
N LEU A 262 22.81 1.42 7.48
CA LEU A 262 22.07 1.83 8.65
C LEU A 262 23.10 2.57 9.47
N PRO A 263 22.95 3.90 9.67
CA PRO A 263 24.02 4.72 10.19
C PRO A 263 24.68 3.90 11.29
N PRO A 264 26.01 3.77 11.32
CA PRO A 264 26.70 2.80 12.19
C PRO A 264 26.26 2.91 13.67
N ASN A 265 25.59 4.00 14.02
CA ASN A 265 24.63 4.13 15.11
C ASN A 265 23.25 3.47 14.84
N GLN A 266 23.14 2.13 14.92
CA GLN A 266 21.82 1.54 15.20
C GLN A 266 21.44 1.98 16.61
N LYS A 267 20.42 2.84 16.74
CA LYS A 267 19.89 3.25 18.06
C LYS A 267 19.46 2.02 18.89
N GLY A 268 19.08 0.95 18.18
CA GLY A 268 19.02 -0.44 18.60
C GLY A 268 17.64 -1.05 18.37
N THR A 269 17.26 -2.09 19.11
CA THR A 269 16.08 -2.91 18.79
C THR A 269 14.89 -2.64 19.72
N ILE A 270 13.72 -2.35 19.14
CA ILE A 270 12.43 -2.16 19.85
C ILE A 270 11.47 -3.29 19.47
N LEU A 271 10.77 -3.85 20.45
CA LEU A 271 9.69 -4.80 20.24
C LEU A 271 8.33 -4.08 20.24
N ILE A 272 7.52 -4.27 19.21
CA ILE A 272 6.12 -3.81 19.18
C ILE A 272 5.21 -4.99 19.44
N VAL A 273 4.28 -4.86 20.39
CA VAL A 273 3.30 -5.87 20.76
C VAL A 273 1.91 -5.26 20.60
N ASP A 274 1.22 -5.58 19.52
CA ASP A 274 -0.10 -5.00 19.18
C ASP A 274 -0.88 -5.99 18.30
N ASP A 275 -2.15 -6.23 18.65
CA ASP A 275 -3.02 -7.16 17.93
C ASP A 275 -3.50 -6.59 16.58
N SER A 276 -3.55 -5.26 16.46
CA SER A 276 -3.86 -4.57 15.21
C SER A 276 -2.67 -4.55 14.27
N ILE A 277 -2.77 -5.33 13.20
CA ILE A 277 -1.79 -5.38 12.10
C ILE A 277 -1.46 -3.97 11.57
N ASN A 278 -2.48 -3.13 11.38
CA ASN A 278 -2.32 -1.78 10.83
C ASN A 278 -1.49 -0.90 11.78
N VAL A 279 -1.79 -0.92 13.08
CA VAL A 279 -1.07 -0.12 14.09
C VAL A 279 0.36 -0.62 14.20
N ARG A 280 0.56 -1.93 14.28
CA ARG A 280 1.87 -2.57 14.37
C ARG A 280 2.78 -2.20 13.18
N ARG A 281 2.23 -2.25 11.97
CA ARG A 281 2.92 -1.91 10.72
C ARG A 281 3.27 -0.42 10.66
N PHE A 282 2.34 0.44 11.05
CA PHE A 282 2.54 1.87 11.07
C PHE A 282 3.64 2.27 12.07
N LEU A 283 3.56 1.79 13.32
CA LEU A 283 4.60 1.97 14.33
C LEU A 283 5.96 1.46 13.85
N ALA A 284 6.00 0.27 13.24
CA ALA A 284 7.25 -0.29 12.73
C ALA A 284 7.89 0.63 11.69
N LEU A 285 7.11 1.15 10.74
CA LEU A 285 7.60 2.09 9.74
C LEU A 285 8.10 3.40 10.37
N THR A 286 7.40 3.95 11.36
CA THR A 286 7.80 5.17 12.07
C THR A 286 9.13 4.98 12.80
N LEU A 287 9.29 3.87 13.53
CA LEU A 287 10.52 3.56 14.27
C LEU A 287 11.69 3.22 13.33
N GLU A 288 11.44 2.49 12.24
CA GLU A 288 12.47 2.17 11.24
C GLU A 288 12.97 3.43 10.53
N LYS A 289 12.09 4.37 10.20
CA LYS A 289 12.47 5.69 9.67
C LYS A 289 13.32 6.49 10.68
N ALA A 290 13.06 6.34 11.97
CA ALA A 290 13.84 6.97 13.04
C ALA A 290 15.19 6.27 13.34
N GLY A 291 15.50 5.15 12.67
CA GLY A 291 16.78 4.45 12.77
C GLY A 291 16.82 3.27 13.74
N TYR A 292 15.67 2.83 14.26
CA TYR A 292 15.59 1.64 15.11
C TYR A 292 15.43 0.36 14.29
N ARG A 293 15.92 -0.75 14.83
CA ARG A 293 15.49 -2.09 14.42
C ARG A 293 14.19 -2.41 15.15
N VAL A 294 13.23 -2.97 14.42
CA VAL A 294 11.92 -3.28 14.99
C VAL A 294 11.66 -4.77 14.88
N GLU A 295 11.29 -5.38 15.99
CA GLU A 295 10.70 -6.71 16.05
C GLU A 295 9.22 -6.57 16.40
N GLN A 296 8.38 -7.45 15.87
CA GLN A 296 6.93 -7.33 15.97
C GLN A 296 6.34 -8.60 16.59
N ALA A 297 5.34 -8.43 17.45
CA ALA A 297 4.56 -9.51 18.04
C ALA A 297 3.07 -9.25 17.90
N LYS A 298 2.30 -10.32 17.67
CA LYS A 298 0.86 -10.24 17.41
C LYS A 298 -0.02 -10.12 18.66
N ASP A 299 0.53 -10.44 19.84
CA ASP A 299 -0.12 -10.27 21.14
C ASP A 299 0.91 -10.45 22.26
N GLY A 300 0.48 -10.24 23.51
CA GLY A 300 1.35 -10.35 24.68
C GLY A 300 2.03 -11.72 24.80
N GLN A 301 1.38 -12.80 24.39
CA GLN A 301 1.95 -14.14 24.51
C GLN A 301 3.09 -14.34 23.50
N ASP A 302 2.89 -13.98 22.22
CA ASP A 302 3.94 -14.01 21.20
C ASP A 302 5.12 -13.08 21.55
N GLY A 303 4.82 -11.90 22.13
CA GLY A 303 5.85 -10.97 22.60
C GLY A 303 6.69 -11.58 23.73
N LEU A 304 6.04 -12.22 24.70
CA LEU A 304 6.73 -12.84 25.83
C LEU A 304 7.58 -14.03 25.41
N GLU A 305 7.05 -14.90 24.53
CA GLU A 305 7.79 -16.04 23.98
C GLU A 305 9.07 -15.60 23.27
N LYS A 306 9.01 -14.53 22.47
CA LYS A 306 10.19 -13.96 21.80
C LYS A 306 11.24 -13.47 22.80
N LEU A 307 10.83 -12.74 23.84
CA LEU A 307 11.74 -12.27 24.88
C LEU A 307 12.38 -13.44 25.63
N LEU A 308 11.62 -14.46 25.98
CA LEU A 308 12.11 -15.66 26.67
C LEU A 308 13.02 -16.53 25.78
N ALA A 309 12.80 -16.51 24.46
CA ALA A 309 13.67 -17.18 23.49
C ALA A 309 15.03 -16.46 23.27
N GLY A 310 15.30 -15.38 24.01
CA GLY A 310 16.58 -14.66 23.97
C GLY A 310 16.60 -13.45 23.04
N LEU A 311 15.44 -12.92 22.63
CA LEU A 311 15.40 -11.69 21.84
C LEU A 311 15.87 -10.49 22.68
N HIS A 312 17.00 -9.91 22.29
CA HIS A 312 17.53 -8.70 22.90
C HIS A 312 16.89 -7.43 22.31
N VAL A 313 16.14 -6.71 23.15
CA VAL A 313 15.53 -5.41 22.84
C VAL A 313 15.81 -4.41 23.94
N GLN A 314 15.77 -3.12 23.60
CA GLN A 314 16.01 -2.00 24.52
C GLN A 314 14.72 -1.45 25.11
N ALA A 315 13.64 -1.52 24.35
CA ALA A 315 12.32 -1.10 24.79
C ALA A 315 11.23 -1.96 24.14
N VAL A 316 10.07 -1.98 24.79
CA VAL A 316 8.84 -2.58 24.27
C VAL A 316 7.75 -1.52 24.18
N ILE A 317 7.04 -1.47 23.06
CA ILE A 317 5.78 -0.74 22.93
C ILE A 317 4.67 -1.78 22.94
N CYS A 318 3.73 -1.68 23.89
CA CYS A 318 2.72 -2.72 24.10
C CYS A 318 1.32 -2.12 24.17
N ASP A 319 0.38 -2.66 23.38
CA ASP A 319 -1.04 -2.39 23.59
C ASP A 319 -1.55 -3.11 24.84
N ILE A 320 -2.60 -2.57 25.45
CA ILE A 320 -3.29 -3.16 26.59
C ILE A 320 -4.32 -4.17 26.12
N GLU A 321 -5.12 -3.82 25.11
CA GLU A 321 -6.24 -4.65 24.67
C GLU A 321 -5.76 -5.62 23.60
N MET A 322 -5.43 -6.85 24.00
CA MET A 322 -4.95 -7.90 23.09
C MET A 322 -5.55 -9.26 23.47
N PRO A 323 -5.70 -10.19 22.51
CA PRO A 323 -6.16 -11.54 22.79
C PRO A 323 -5.10 -12.38 23.51
N ARG A 324 -5.54 -13.44 24.20
CA ARG A 324 -4.73 -14.42 24.99
C ARG A 324 -4.02 -13.84 26.21
N LEU A 325 -3.10 -12.89 26.01
CA LEU A 325 -2.39 -12.17 27.06
C LEU A 325 -2.47 -10.68 26.78
N ASP A 326 -3.15 -9.97 27.67
CA ASP A 326 -3.32 -8.51 27.61
C ASP A 326 -2.02 -7.78 28.00
N GLY A 327 -1.97 -6.47 27.74
CA GLY A 327 -0.77 -5.68 28.02
C GLY A 327 -0.43 -5.58 29.50
N TYR A 328 -1.43 -5.63 30.40
CA TYR A 328 -1.17 -5.67 31.85
C TYR A 328 -0.55 -7.00 32.28
N GLY A 329 -1.07 -8.13 31.79
CA GLY A 329 -0.50 -9.45 32.04
C GLY A 329 0.90 -9.59 31.45
N PHE A 330 1.12 -9.08 30.25
CA PHE A 330 2.44 -9.01 29.62
C PHE A 330 3.42 -8.20 30.48
N LEU A 331 3.07 -6.96 30.85
CA LEU A 331 3.89 -6.09 31.69
C LEU A 331 4.23 -6.75 33.03
N GLY A 332 3.23 -7.33 33.71
CA GLY A 332 3.44 -8.04 34.98
C GLY A 332 4.43 -9.19 34.85
N ARG A 333 4.33 -10.01 33.79
CA ARG A 333 5.27 -11.12 33.55
C ARG A 333 6.67 -10.63 33.23
N VAL A 334 6.80 -9.61 32.38
CA VAL A 334 8.10 -8.99 32.06
C VAL A 334 8.77 -8.45 33.32
N LYS A 335 8.03 -7.74 34.18
CA LYS A 335 8.57 -7.16 35.42
C LYS A 335 8.85 -8.20 36.53
N SER A 336 8.12 -9.31 36.56
CA SER A 336 8.40 -10.42 37.49
C SER A 336 9.63 -11.24 37.13
N ASN A 337 10.09 -11.19 35.88
CA ASN A 337 11.24 -11.98 35.42
C ASN A 337 12.55 -11.25 35.69
N THR A 338 13.46 -11.88 36.43
CA THR A 338 14.75 -11.29 36.85
C THR A 338 15.60 -10.79 35.69
N ASN A 339 15.51 -11.43 34.52
CA ASN A 339 16.29 -11.07 33.34
C ASN A 339 15.63 -9.96 32.49
N LEU A 340 14.32 -9.73 32.66
CA LEU A 340 13.55 -8.77 31.86
C LEU A 340 13.05 -7.57 32.66
N LYS A 341 13.16 -7.56 33.99
CA LYS A 341 12.65 -6.48 34.86
C LYS A 341 13.18 -5.08 34.51
N HIS A 342 14.41 -5.02 33.99
CA HIS A 342 15.07 -3.77 33.57
C HIS A 342 14.59 -3.26 32.22
N LEU A 343 13.86 -4.07 31.45
CA LEU A 343 13.37 -3.69 30.14
C LEU A 343 12.29 -2.61 30.28
N SER A 344 12.48 -1.51 29.56
CA SER A 344 11.52 -0.42 29.54
C SER A 344 10.31 -0.78 28.68
N VAL A 345 9.12 -0.63 29.25
CA VAL A 345 7.86 -0.96 28.57
C VAL A 345 6.99 0.29 28.52
N ALA A 346 6.73 0.79 27.32
CA ALA A 346 5.82 1.88 27.05
C ALA A 346 4.46 1.31 26.63
N MET A 347 3.39 1.70 27.32
CA MET A 347 2.04 1.28 26.97
C MET A 347 1.45 2.22 25.91
N LEU A 348 0.82 1.66 24.88
CA LEU A 348 0.16 2.41 23.82
C LEU A 348 -1.25 1.88 23.59
N THR A 349 -2.28 2.56 24.10
CA THR A 349 -3.65 2.02 24.16
C THR A 349 -4.71 2.99 23.67
N SER A 350 -5.87 2.46 23.23
CA SER A 350 -7.09 3.23 22.97
C SER A 350 -7.76 3.76 24.26
N ARG A 351 -7.44 3.18 25.42
CA ARG A 351 -8.03 3.57 26.70
C ARG A 351 -7.27 4.75 27.28
N SER A 352 -7.90 5.91 27.41
CA SER A 352 -7.24 7.13 27.91
C SER A 352 -7.55 7.48 29.37
N SER A 353 -8.32 6.66 30.09
CA SER A 353 -8.75 7.02 31.45
C SER A 353 -7.58 7.00 32.45
N ASP A 354 -7.56 7.96 33.38
CA ASP A 354 -6.51 8.08 34.40
C ASP A 354 -6.33 6.81 35.26
N LYS A 355 -7.40 6.06 35.50
CA LYS A 355 -7.34 4.79 36.25
C LYS A 355 -6.43 3.75 35.57
N HIS A 356 -6.54 3.63 34.24
CA HIS A 356 -5.71 2.70 33.46
C HIS A 356 -4.25 3.15 33.40
N ARG A 357 -4.01 4.46 33.32
CA ARG A 357 -2.67 5.04 33.39
C ARG A 357 -2.02 4.77 34.74
N GLN A 358 -2.73 5.01 35.84
CA GLN A 358 -2.22 4.76 37.20
C GLN A 358 -1.88 3.28 37.40
N LEU A 359 -2.74 2.37 36.95
CA LEU A 359 -2.50 0.93 37.04
C LEU A 359 -1.27 0.51 36.23
N ALA A 360 -1.12 0.99 34.99
CA ALA A 360 0.05 0.70 34.16
C ALA A 360 1.35 1.17 34.82
N MET A 361 1.36 2.38 35.39
CA MET A 361 2.53 2.92 36.09
C MET A 361 2.85 2.13 37.37
N GLN A 362 1.84 1.71 38.14
CA GLN A 362 2.03 0.86 39.33
C GLN A 362 2.63 -0.51 38.99
N LEU A 363 2.28 -1.06 37.82
CA LEU A 363 2.84 -2.31 37.30
C LEU A 363 4.26 -2.14 36.73
N GLY A 364 4.80 -0.92 36.71
CA GLY A 364 6.16 -0.61 36.28
C GLY A 364 6.30 -0.23 34.81
N ALA A 365 5.23 0.25 34.15
CA ALA A 365 5.35 0.86 32.83
C ALA A 365 6.23 2.12 32.91
N THR A 366 7.08 2.31 31.91
CA THR A 366 7.98 3.48 31.84
C THR A 366 7.29 4.68 31.22
N ALA A 367 6.35 4.45 30.29
CA ALA A 367 5.55 5.48 29.65
C ALA A 367 4.16 4.97 29.30
N TYR A 368 3.25 5.91 29.04
CA TYR A 368 1.86 5.62 28.68
C TYR A 368 1.37 6.61 27.64
N PHE A 369 0.85 6.09 26.54
CA PHE A 369 0.34 6.85 25.40
C PHE A 369 -1.08 6.41 25.05
N SER A 370 -1.92 7.38 24.71
CA SER A 370 -3.25 7.14 24.16
C SER A 370 -3.24 7.19 22.63
N LYS A 371 -3.99 6.30 21.97
CA LYS A 371 -4.27 6.37 20.53
C LYS A 371 -5.43 7.36 20.27
N PRO A 372 -5.34 8.30 19.30
CA PRO A 372 -4.21 8.55 18.41
C PRO A 372 -3.06 9.28 19.12
N TYR A 373 -1.82 8.95 18.75
CA TYR A 373 -0.60 9.51 19.33
C TYR A 373 0.15 10.36 18.31
N ASN A 374 0.99 11.28 18.80
CA ASN A 374 1.91 12.06 17.99
C ASN A 374 3.22 11.28 17.81
N GLU A 375 3.67 11.12 16.56
CA GLU A 375 4.90 10.40 16.22
C GLU A 375 6.14 11.02 16.87
N GLN A 376 6.22 12.35 16.92
CA GLN A 376 7.36 13.07 17.48
C GLN A 376 7.48 12.84 18.98
N ASP A 377 6.36 12.95 19.70
CA ASP A 377 6.31 12.76 21.16
C ASP A 377 6.67 11.31 21.54
N LEU A 378 6.18 10.32 20.77
CA LEU A 378 6.52 8.92 20.97
C LEU A 378 8.03 8.69 20.78
N LEU A 379 8.60 9.19 19.69
CA LEU A 379 10.02 9.03 19.38
C LEU A 379 10.92 9.70 20.41
N GLN A 380 10.58 10.93 20.82
CA GLN A 380 11.33 11.66 21.84
C GLN A 380 11.33 10.92 23.18
N THR A 381 10.17 10.40 23.59
CA THR A 381 10.07 9.65 24.85
C THR A 381 10.82 8.33 24.77
N LEU A 382 10.79 7.63 23.63
CA LEU A 382 11.57 6.41 23.44
C LEU A 382 13.08 6.68 23.46
N GLU A 383 13.53 7.79 22.90
CA GLU A 383 14.93 8.21 23.00
C GLU A 383 15.34 8.47 24.45
N GLN A 384 14.53 9.18 25.22
CA GLN A 384 14.77 9.40 26.66
C GLN A 384 14.85 8.08 27.43
N ILE A 385 13.89 7.18 27.19
CA ILE A 385 13.80 5.90 27.89
C ILE A 385 14.97 4.96 27.56
N ILE A 386 15.49 5.02 26.33
CA ILE A 386 16.55 4.12 25.85
C ILE A 386 17.95 4.68 26.15
N PHE A 387 18.14 6.00 26.12
CA PHE A 387 19.46 6.64 26.18
C PHE A 387 19.74 7.50 27.42
N GLU A 388 18.71 7.96 28.15
CA GLU A 388 18.90 8.61 29.45
C GLU A 388 18.66 7.56 30.55
N PRO A 389 19.68 7.19 31.35
CA PRO A 389 19.47 6.34 32.51
C PRO A 389 18.51 7.05 33.46
N GLN A 390 17.51 6.33 33.98
CA GLN A 390 16.68 6.80 35.08
C GLN A 390 17.57 7.23 36.25
N GLU A 391 17.76 8.54 36.44
CA GLU A 391 18.15 9.07 37.75
C GLU A 391 17.03 8.67 38.71
N ALA A 392 17.42 7.85 39.70
CA ALA A 392 16.55 7.44 40.78
C ALA A 392 15.94 8.68 41.42
N VAL A 393 14.62 8.80 41.34
CA VAL A 393 13.84 9.69 42.20
C VAL A 393 13.97 9.16 43.63
N THR A 394 15.05 9.55 44.28
CA THR A 394 15.24 9.53 45.73
C THR A 394 15.49 10.97 46.17
N ALA A 395 14.46 11.60 46.71
CA ALA A 395 14.53 12.75 47.62
C ALA A 395 13.19 12.75 48.39
N ASN A 396 13.20 12.20 49.60
CA ASN A 396 13.31 12.91 50.89
C ASN A 396 11.98 13.47 51.38
#